data_AF-S3UXR6-F1
#
_entry.id   AF-S3UXR6-F1
#
_cell.length_a   1.000
_cell.length_b   1.000
_cell.length_c   1.000
_cell.angle_alpha   90.00
_cell.angle_beta   90.00
_cell.angle_gamma   90.00
#
_symmetry.space_group_name_H-M   'P 1'
#
loop_
_entity.id
_entity.type
_entity.pdbx_description
1 polymer ?
#
loop_
_entity_poly.entity_id
_entity_poly.type
_entity_poly.pdbx_seq_one_letter_code
_entity_poly.pdbx_strand_id
1 'polypeptide(L)'
;MNSDPCDEELLKLSDPMEFWPTWKLYLPLIPWIAFLSFRSIRLGSLSSLGFGTIAAANPGIPLGGLVGESKFEILNRLDQNYVLKNFLIDIPFRTSENILAQMKLIGLNFPIVIKPNAGQRGQGVRLARRIEDLNFILSESNVPLLVQEFHPGPYEAGIFYYRFPTEPAGKIFSITRKAFPRVTGDGRSTLEELVQMHPRFRIQIKVFKERFPQFWNRVLPNGNIFQLAEAGNHCQGALFLDGKDWITPELERSIEEATRPFEDFYFGRYDIRFSSVEELKSGKGFKIIELNGITSESTNLYDPRFSFRERYAILFKQWQLLFKIGRESKGKKAGLFPILRALWEFYKGDRKVPDLSN
;
A
#
# COMPACT_ATOMS: atom_id res chain seq x y z
N MET A 1 14.95 18.19 23.72
CA MET A 1 14.40 16.96 23.15
C MET A 1 12.90 17.14 23.11
N ASN A 2 12.34 17.51 21.96
CA ASN A 2 10.88 17.49 21.81
C ASN A 2 10.50 16.03 21.62
N SER A 3 9.78 15.46 22.57
CA SER A 3 9.11 14.17 22.37
C SER A 3 8.22 14.30 21.14
N ASP A 4 8.35 13.38 20.19
CA ASP A 4 7.40 13.26 19.07
C ASP A 4 5.98 13.24 19.68
N PRO A 5 5.04 14.06 19.18
CA PRO A 5 3.68 14.07 19.70
C PRO A 5 3.09 12.66 19.64
N CYS A 6 2.26 12.29 20.62
CA CYS A 6 1.57 11.00 20.60
C CYS A 6 0.76 10.88 19.31
N ASP A 7 0.67 9.68 18.70
CA ASP A 7 -0.10 9.45 17.47
C ASP A 7 -1.54 10.00 17.56
N GLU A 8 -2.14 10.00 18.76
CA GLU A 8 -3.47 10.58 19.00
C GLU A 8 -3.53 12.11 18.80
N GLU A 9 -2.45 12.82 19.13
CA GLU A 9 -2.36 14.26 18.88
C GLU A 9 -2.17 14.54 17.39
N LEU A 10 -1.33 13.73 16.73
CA LEU A 10 -1.10 13.85 15.28
C LEU A 10 -2.36 13.52 14.47
N LEU A 11 -3.20 12.59 14.94
CA LEU A 11 -4.49 12.27 14.33
C LEU A 11 -5.46 13.46 14.30
N LYS A 12 -5.29 14.44 15.20
CA LYS A 12 -6.10 15.68 15.21
C LYS A 12 -5.65 16.69 14.15
N LEU A 13 -4.44 16.55 13.60
CA LEU A 13 -3.96 17.40 12.53
C LEU A 13 -4.74 17.10 11.24
N SER A 14 -5.04 18.17 10.50
CA SER A 14 -5.69 18.08 9.21
C SER A 14 -5.03 19.07 8.26
N ASP A 15 -4.51 18.56 7.15
CA ASP A 15 -3.92 19.36 6.08
C ASP A 15 -4.77 19.20 4.81
N PRO A 16 -5.25 20.29 4.18
CA PRO A 16 -6.02 20.18 2.96
C PRO A 16 -5.29 19.51 1.81
N MET A 17 -3.96 19.67 1.70
CA MET A 17 -3.17 19.09 0.59
C MET A 17 -3.16 17.57 0.64
N GLU A 18 -3.22 17.00 1.83
CA GLU A 18 -3.36 15.56 2.05
C GLU A 18 -4.57 14.94 1.33
N PHE A 19 -5.67 15.70 1.22
CA PHE A 19 -6.91 15.24 0.59
C PHE A 19 -7.06 15.74 -0.86
N TRP A 20 -6.01 16.30 -1.46
CA TRP A 20 -6.08 16.74 -2.86
C TRP A 20 -6.26 15.56 -3.81
N PRO A 21 -7.05 15.73 -4.88
CA PRO A 21 -7.11 14.73 -5.92
C PRO A 21 -5.74 14.61 -6.60
N THR A 22 -5.37 13.39 -7.00
CA THR A 22 -4.04 13.07 -7.57
C THR A 22 -3.65 14.00 -8.73
N TRP A 23 -4.59 14.38 -9.62
CA TRP A 23 -4.27 15.28 -10.74
C TRP A 23 -3.77 16.66 -10.28
N LYS A 24 -4.30 17.18 -9.16
CA LYS A 24 -3.91 18.48 -8.62
C LYS A 24 -2.55 18.41 -7.94
N LEU A 25 -2.29 17.31 -7.23
CA LEU A 25 -0.99 17.04 -6.62
C LEU A 25 0.12 16.88 -7.70
N TYR A 26 -0.21 16.26 -8.83
CA TYR A 26 0.76 15.99 -9.88
C TYR A 26 0.96 17.13 -10.88
N LEU A 27 0.07 18.14 -10.90
CA LEU A 27 0.14 19.24 -11.85
C LEU A 27 1.51 19.96 -11.84
N PRO A 28 2.12 20.31 -10.69
CA PRO A 28 3.44 20.95 -10.68
C PRO A 28 4.60 20.02 -11.06
N LEU A 29 4.40 18.71 -11.06
CA LEU A 29 5.41 17.71 -11.45
C LEU A 29 5.49 17.53 -12.97
N ILE A 30 4.46 17.90 -13.73
CA ILE A 30 4.37 17.64 -15.17
C ILE A 30 5.61 18.15 -15.93
N PRO A 31 6.10 19.40 -15.74
CA PRO A 31 7.29 19.87 -16.45
C PRO A 31 8.54 19.04 -16.15
N TRP A 32 8.70 18.58 -14.90
CA TRP A 32 9.81 17.73 -14.50
C TRP A 32 9.74 16.34 -15.11
N ILE A 33 8.57 15.71 -15.08
CA ILE A 33 8.34 14.40 -15.70
C ILE A 33 8.55 14.50 -17.21
N ALA A 34 8.10 15.57 -17.86
CA ALA A 34 8.32 15.82 -19.28
C ALA A 34 9.83 15.95 -19.59
N PHE A 35 10.58 16.71 -18.78
CA PHE A 35 12.03 16.81 -18.92
C PHE A 35 12.75 15.47 -18.75
N LEU A 36 12.39 14.69 -17.72
CA LEU A 36 12.96 13.35 -17.50
C LEU A 36 12.60 12.38 -18.63
N SER A 37 11.38 12.47 -19.16
CA SER A 37 10.92 11.69 -20.31
C SER A 37 11.73 12.04 -21.54
N PHE A 38 11.89 13.32 -21.86
CA PHE A 38 12.69 13.81 -22.98
C PHE A 38 14.14 13.29 -22.92
N ARG A 39 14.78 13.38 -21.75
CA ARG A 39 16.13 12.81 -21.51
C ARG A 39 16.22 11.29 -21.69
N SER A 40 15.10 10.60 -21.73
CA SER A 40 15.02 9.14 -21.77
C SER A 40 14.52 8.60 -23.12
N ILE A 41 14.27 9.49 -24.10
CA ILE A 41 13.88 9.11 -25.46
C ILE A 41 14.96 8.23 -26.08
N ARG A 42 14.60 6.98 -26.39
CA ARG A 42 15.39 6.02 -27.17
C ARG A 42 14.44 5.19 -28.05
N LEU A 43 14.99 4.36 -28.94
CA LEU A 43 14.21 3.59 -29.92
C LEU A 43 12.98 2.87 -29.31
N GLY A 44 13.14 2.24 -28.14
CA GLY A 44 12.06 1.49 -27.45
C GLY A 44 11.05 2.33 -26.66
N SER A 45 11.21 3.64 -26.56
CA SER A 45 10.29 4.55 -25.85
C SER A 45 9.88 5.76 -26.70
N LEU A 46 10.21 5.77 -27.99
CA LEU A 46 9.95 6.89 -28.89
C LEU A 46 8.45 7.17 -29.01
N SER A 47 7.64 6.13 -29.13
CA SER A 47 6.17 6.23 -29.22
C SER A 47 5.49 6.65 -27.91
N SER A 48 6.22 6.64 -26.79
CA SER A 48 5.78 7.21 -25.51
C SER A 48 6.53 8.51 -25.16
N LEU A 49 7.26 9.10 -26.12
CA LEU A 49 8.11 10.28 -25.91
C LEU A 49 9.03 10.17 -24.69
N GLY A 50 9.53 8.95 -24.44
CA GLY A 50 10.42 8.63 -23.33
C GLY A 50 9.75 8.29 -22.00
N PHE A 51 8.44 8.56 -21.84
CA PHE A 51 7.71 8.28 -20.59
C PHE A 51 7.74 6.79 -20.23
N GLY A 52 7.55 5.89 -21.21
CA GLY A 52 7.55 4.45 -20.98
C GLY A 52 8.91 3.87 -20.59
N THR A 53 9.94 4.70 -20.36
CA THR A 53 11.16 4.31 -19.66
C THR A 53 10.88 3.81 -18.24
N ILE A 54 9.83 4.32 -17.58
CA ILE A 54 9.47 3.87 -16.23
C ILE A 54 9.12 2.37 -16.18
N ALA A 55 8.56 1.82 -17.27
CA ALA A 55 8.20 0.40 -17.36
C ALA A 55 9.43 -0.53 -17.34
N ALA A 56 10.62 -0.01 -17.65
CA ALA A 56 11.86 -0.77 -17.58
C ALA A 56 12.45 -0.82 -16.16
N ALA A 57 11.91 -0.06 -15.20
CA ALA A 57 12.54 0.06 -13.88
C ALA A 57 12.48 -1.22 -13.05
N ASN A 58 11.47 -2.08 -13.21
CA ASN A 58 11.40 -3.40 -12.56
C ASN A 58 11.14 -4.49 -13.63
N PRO A 59 12.17 -4.96 -14.36
CA PRO A 59 11.99 -5.98 -15.39
C PRO A 59 11.33 -7.28 -14.90
N GLY A 60 11.48 -7.59 -13.61
CA GLY A 60 10.83 -8.73 -12.99
C GLY A 60 9.29 -8.63 -12.95
N ILE A 61 8.70 -7.44 -13.10
CA ILE A 61 7.25 -7.25 -13.05
C ILE A 61 6.74 -6.80 -14.43
N PRO A 62 5.64 -7.35 -14.96
CA PRO A 62 5.03 -6.86 -16.19
C PRO A 62 4.81 -5.35 -16.17
N LEU A 63 5.30 -4.65 -17.21
CA LEU A 63 5.30 -3.18 -17.31
C LEU A 63 5.89 -2.45 -16.08
N GLY A 64 6.76 -3.11 -15.31
CA GLY A 64 7.33 -2.57 -14.08
C GLY A 64 6.37 -2.53 -12.88
N GLY A 65 5.15 -3.09 -13.01
CA GLY A 65 4.08 -2.95 -12.02
C GLY A 65 3.28 -1.66 -12.22
N LEU A 66 3.01 -1.31 -13.49
CA LEU A 66 2.19 -0.14 -13.82
C LEU A 66 0.71 -0.36 -13.51
N VAL A 67 0.20 -1.56 -13.78
CA VAL A 67 -1.19 -1.94 -13.55
C VAL A 67 -1.36 -3.45 -13.65
N GLY A 68 -2.28 -3.99 -12.85
CA GLY A 68 -2.76 -5.37 -13.01
C GLY A 68 -1.81 -6.45 -12.51
N GLU A 69 -0.74 -6.09 -11.80
CA GLU A 69 0.20 -7.06 -11.24
C GLU A 69 -0.47 -8.03 -10.26
N SER A 70 -0.02 -9.28 -10.31
CA SER A 70 -0.43 -10.35 -9.40
C SER A 70 0.29 -10.19 -8.07
N LYS A 71 -0.45 -9.86 -7.00
CA LYS A 71 0.09 -9.79 -5.64
C LYS A 71 0.72 -11.11 -5.22
N PHE A 72 0.10 -12.23 -5.56
CA PHE A 72 0.62 -13.55 -5.24
C PHE A 72 1.98 -13.82 -5.91
N GLU A 73 2.11 -13.53 -7.21
CA GLU A 73 3.38 -13.72 -7.93
C GLU A 73 4.50 -12.84 -7.37
N ILE A 74 4.18 -11.59 -7.03
CA ILE A 74 5.13 -10.65 -6.42
C ILE A 74 5.62 -11.18 -5.06
N LEU A 75 4.69 -11.59 -4.19
CA LEU A 75 5.02 -12.07 -2.85
C LEU A 75 5.81 -13.38 -2.88
N ASN A 76 5.54 -14.28 -3.84
CA ASN A 76 6.27 -15.53 -4.00
C ASN A 76 7.72 -15.37 -4.48
N ARG A 77 8.06 -14.20 -5.03
CA ARG A 77 9.44 -13.90 -5.47
C ARG A 77 10.31 -13.30 -4.36
N LEU A 78 9.72 -12.96 -3.22
CA LEU A 78 10.46 -12.51 -2.05
C LEU A 78 10.96 -13.71 -1.24
N ASP A 79 11.87 -13.46 -0.30
CA ASP A 79 12.22 -14.46 0.71
C ASP A 79 10.99 -14.74 1.60
N GLN A 80 10.53 -15.99 1.58
CA GLN A 80 9.32 -16.42 2.28
C GLN A 80 9.42 -16.32 3.81
N ASN A 81 10.63 -16.20 4.36
CA ASN A 81 10.81 -15.92 5.79
C ASN A 81 10.26 -14.55 6.21
N TYR A 82 10.20 -13.60 5.27
CA TYR A 82 9.69 -12.24 5.51
C TYR A 82 8.24 -12.07 5.12
N VAL A 83 7.62 -13.01 4.41
CA VAL A 83 6.25 -12.88 3.89
C VAL A 83 5.26 -13.60 4.80
N LEU A 84 4.06 -13.04 4.94
CA LEU A 84 2.95 -13.74 5.61
C LEU A 84 2.47 -14.93 4.78
N LYS A 85 2.13 -16.04 5.45
CA LYS A 85 1.63 -17.23 4.74
C LYS A 85 0.45 -16.86 3.85
N ASN A 86 0.47 -17.30 2.60
CA ASN A 86 -0.55 -16.93 1.64
C ASN A 86 -0.71 -17.98 0.54
N PHE A 87 -1.87 -17.97 -0.11
CA PHE A 87 -2.15 -18.77 -1.30
C PHE A 87 -3.17 -18.08 -2.21
N LEU A 88 -3.11 -18.38 -3.50
CA LEU A 88 -4.07 -17.89 -4.49
C LEU A 88 -5.24 -18.86 -4.66
N ILE A 89 -6.45 -18.32 -4.83
CA ILE A 89 -7.63 -19.07 -5.22
C ILE A 89 -8.31 -18.48 -6.46
N ASP A 90 -8.27 -19.25 -7.54
CA ASP A 90 -8.87 -18.88 -8.83
C ASP A 90 -10.39 -19.03 -8.85
N ILE A 91 -11.04 -18.33 -9.78
CA ILE A 91 -12.51 -18.23 -9.90
C ILE A 91 -13.20 -19.61 -9.79
N PRO A 92 -12.79 -20.65 -10.54
CA PRO A 92 -13.49 -21.94 -10.52
C PRO A 92 -13.45 -22.65 -9.17
N PHE A 93 -12.49 -22.30 -8.32
CA PHE A 93 -12.22 -23.00 -7.06
C PHE A 93 -12.63 -22.18 -5.83
N ARG A 94 -13.28 -21.02 -5.99
CA ARG A 94 -13.67 -20.14 -4.87
C ARG A 94 -14.84 -20.66 -4.06
N THR A 95 -14.59 -21.70 -3.30
CA THR A 95 -15.52 -22.20 -2.30
C THR A 95 -14.88 -22.18 -0.93
N SER A 96 -15.72 -22.08 0.10
CA SER A 96 -15.30 -22.12 1.49
C SER A 96 -14.54 -23.41 1.80
N GLU A 97 -14.96 -24.54 1.22
CA GLU A 97 -14.33 -25.85 1.39
C GLU A 97 -12.90 -25.86 0.84
N ASN A 98 -12.70 -25.33 -0.37
CA ASN A 98 -11.37 -25.27 -0.99
C ASN A 98 -10.43 -24.35 -0.20
N ILE A 99 -10.93 -23.21 0.30
CA ILE A 99 -10.15 -22.32 1.17
C ILE A 99 -9.73 -23.06 2.44
N LEU A 100 -10.65 -23.74 3.12
CA LEU A 100 -10.36 -24.47 4.36
C LEU A 100 -9.37 -25.62 4.12
N ALA A 101 -9.50 -26.33 3.00
CA ALA A 101 -8.56 -27.38 2.62
C ALA A 101 -7.15 -26.83 2.42
N GLN A 102 -7.00 -25.71 1.70
CA GLN A 102 -5.71 -25.05 1.49
C GLN A 102 -5.14 -24.47 2.79
N MET A 103 -5.98 -23.85 3.63
CA MET A 103 -5.60 -23.37 4.96
C MET A 103 -5.00 -24.49 5.81
N LYS A 104 -5.61 -25.67 5.82
CA LYS A 104 -5.11 -26.84 6.53
C LYS A 104 -3.75 -27.29 6.02
N LEU A 105 -3.53 -27.29 4.70
CA LEU A 105 -2.27 -27.72 4.08
C LEU A 105 -1.08 -26.83 4.47
N ILE A 106 -1.29 -25.51 4.58
CA ILE A 106 -0.22 -24.55 4.92
C ILE A 106 -0.18 -24.19 6.42
N GLY A 107 -1.06 -24.78 7.22
CA GLY A 107 -1.21 -24.49 8.64
C GLY A 107 -1.58 -23.03 8.91
N LEU A 108 -2.64 -22.55 8.24
CA LEU A 108 -3.23 -21.24 8.42
C LEU A 108 -4.54 -21.34 9.20
N ASN A 109 -4.75 -20.43 10.15
CA ASN A 109 -5.95 -20.35 10.97
C ASN A 109 -6.62 -19.00 10.81
N PHE A 110 -7.89 -18.91 11.21
CA PHE A 110 -8.55 -17.63 11.35
C PHE A 110 -7.93 -16.78 12.48
N PRO A 111 -7.97 -15.44 12.38
CA PRO A 111 -8.50 -14.66 11.25
C PRO A 111 -7.57 -14.67 10.02
N ILE A 112 -8.14 -14.49 8.83
CA ILE A 112 -7.41 -14.39 7.55
C ILE A 112 -7.84 -13.14 6.77
N VAL A 113 -6.90 -12.60 5.99
CA VAL A 113 -7.17 -11.52 5.04
C VAL A 113 -7.44 -12.12 3.66
N ILE A 114 -8.53 -11.72 3.03
CA ILE A 114 -8.89 -12.07 1.65
C ILE A 114 -8.86 -10.80 0.82
N LYS A 115 -8.09 -10.78 -0.26
CA LYS A 115 -7.97 -9.59 -1.13
C LYS A 115 -7.88 -9.95 -2.60
N PRO A 116 -8.36 -9.10 -3.53
CA PRO A 116 -8.13 -9.28 -4.95
C PRO A 116 -6.65 -9.42 -5.29
N ASN A 117 -6.31 -10.47 -6.03
CA ASN A 117 -4.95 -10.75 -6.46
C ASN A 117 -4.37 -9.59 -7.28
N ALA A 118 -5.20 -8.98 -8.12
CA ALA A 118 -4.90 -7.71 -8.77
C ALA A 118 -5.94 -6.68 -8.30
N GLY A 119 -5.50 -5.52 -7.80
CA GLY A 119 -6.36 -4.51 -7.20
C GLY A 119 -5.54 -3.37 -6.65
N GLN A 120 -6.13 -2.18 -6.50
CA GLN A 120 -5.45 -0.96 -6.09
C GLN A 120 -6.13 -0.35 -4.86
N ARG A 121 -5.39 0.46 -4.10
CA ARG A 121 -5.93 1.29 -3.00
C ARG A 121 -6.77 0.50 -1.99
N GLY A 122 -6.39 -0.73 -1.69
CA GLY A 122 -7.08 -1.59 -0.71
C GLY A 122 -8.49 -2.04 -1.10
N GLN A 123 -8.93 -1.85 -2.35
CA GLN A 123 -10.25 -2.29 -2.81
C GLN A 123 -10.46 -3.80 -2.59
N GLY A 124 -11.62 -4.16 -2.06
CA GLY A 124 -12.04 -5.55 -1.86
C GLY A 124 -11.26 -6.32 -0.79
N VAL A 125 -10.44 -5.65 0.03
CA VAL A 125 -9.77 -6.31 1.17
C VAL A 125 -10.82 -6.63 2.24
N ARG A 126 -10.81 -7.88 2.73
CA ARG A 126 -11.73 -8.40 3.73
C ARG A 126 -11.01 -9.15 4.85
N LEU A 127 -11.42 -8.93 6.09
CA LEU A 127 -10.96 -9.72 7.24
C LEU A 127 -12.01 -10.77 7.62
N ALA A 128 -11.76 -12.03 7.27
CA ALA A 128 -12.58 -13.15 7.72
C ALA A 128 -12.09 -13.61 9.10
N ARG A 129 -12.95 -13.54 10.12
CA ARG A 129 -12.64 -13.97 11.50
C ARG A 129 -13.05 -15.41 11.77
N ARG A 130 -13.94 -15.94 10.94
CA ARG A 130 -14.51 -17.28 11.07
C ARG A 130 -15.03 -17.77 9.72
N ILE A 131 -15.38 -19.05 9.67
CA ILE A 131 -15.86 -19.73 8.48
C ILE A 131 -17.13 -19.09 7.90
N GLU A 132 -18.02 -18.57 8.76
CA GLU A 132 -19.30 -17.98 8.36
C GLU A 132 -19.11 -16.70 7.53
N ASP A 133 -17.96 -16.02 7.66
CA ASP A 133 -17.67 -14.79 6.94
C ASP A 133 -17.33 -15.08 5.45
N LEU A 134 -16.88 -16.30 5.12
CA LEU A 134 -16.35 -16.65 3.80
C LEU A 134 -17.38 -16.52 2.68
N ASN A 135 -18.59 -17.08 2.87
CA ASN A 135 -19.60 -17.11 1.82
C ASN A 135 -19.98 -15.70 1.34
N PHE A 136 -20.10 -14.75 2.28
CA PHE A 136 -20.37 -13.36 1.96
C PHE A 136 -19.20 -12.74 1.19
N ILE A 137 -17.96 -12.85 1.71
CA ILE A 137 -16.76 -12.27 1.10
C ILE A 137 -16.53 -12.78 -0.34
N LEU A 138 -16.71 -14.08 -0.56
CA LEU A 138 -16.49 -14.69 -1.88
C LEU A 138 -17.52 -14.20 -2.93
N SER A 139 -18.74 -13.88 -2.50
CA SER A 139 -19.83 -13.42 -3.38
C SER A 139 -19.65 -11.97 -3.87
N GLU A 140 -18.81 -11.18 -3.20
CA GLU A 140 -18.66 -9.75 -3.48
C GLU A 140 -17.81 -9.45 -4.72
N SER A 141 -17.00 -10.41 -5.19
CA SER A 141 -16.08 -10.20 -6.31
C SER A 141 -16.01 -11.36 -7.30
N ASN A 142 -15.61 -11.09 -8.53
CA ASN A 142 -15.45 -12.10 -9.60
C ASN A 142 -13.98 -12.27 -10.06
N VAL A 143 -12.99 -11.81 -9.28
CA VAL A 143 -11.56 -11.79 -9.66
C VAL A 143 -10.69 -12.62 -8.72
N PRO A 144 -9.60 -13.29 -9.18
CA PRO A 144 -8.76 -14.16 -8.34
C PRO A 144 -8.45 -13.55 -6.98
N LEU A 145 -8.54 -14.35 -5.92
CA LEU A 145 -8.39 -13.88 -4.54
C LEU A 145 -7.11 -14.44 -3.93
N LEU A 146 -6.36 -13.58 -3.26
CA LEU A 146 -5.25 -13.93 -2.41
C LEU A 146 -5.79 -14.08 -0.98
N VAL A 147 -5.61 -15.27 -0.40
CA VAL A 147 -5.87 -15.54 1.01
C VAL A 147 -4.53 -15.45 1.74
N GLN A 148 -4.46 -14.66 2.80
CA GLN A 148 -3.23 -14.35 3.52
C GLN A 148 -3.47 -14.39 5.03
N GLU A 149 -2.45 -14.79 5.77
CA GLU A 149 -2.39 -14.68 7.22
C GLU A 149 -2.69 -13.26 7.70
N PHE A 150 -3.44 -13.14 8.78
CA PHE A 150 -3.66 -11.86 9.44
C PHE A 150 -2.58 -11.62 10.49
N HIS A 151 -1.81 -10.56 10.32
CA HIS A 151 -0.88 -10.08 11.35
C HIS A 151 -1.57 -9.03 12.23
N PRO A 152 -1.70 -9.25 13.55
CA PRO A 152 -2.49 -8.38 14.43
C PRO A 152 -1.86 -6.98 14.65
N GLY A 153 -0.55 -6.83 14.45
CA GLY A 153 0.15 -5.55 14.58
C GLY A 153 0.77 -5.34 15.96
N PRO A 154 0.71 -4.14 16.55
CA PRO A 154 -0.22 -3.05 16.25
C PRO A 154 0.21 -2.11 15.12
N TYR A 155 1.44 -2.23 14.61
CA TYR A 155 1.99 -1.26 13.66
C TYR A 155 1.89 -1.72 12.21
N GLU A 156 1.79 -0.73 11.32
CA GLU A 156 1.94 -0.90 9.88
C GLU A 156 2.81 0.23 9.33
N ALA A 157 3.69 -0.09 8.38
CA ALA A 157 4.52 0.90 7.71
C ALA A 157 4.67 0.61 6.22
N GLY A 158 4.79 1.67 5.44
CA GLY A 158 5.23 1.61 4.04
C GLY A 158 6.72 1.92 3.94
N ILE A 159 7.56 0.97 3.52
CA ILE A 159 8.99 1.16 3.29
C ILE A 159 9.22 1.32 1.79
N PHE A 160 9.60 2.52 1.37
CA PHE A 160 9.93 2.80 -0.02
C PHE A 160 11.40 2.43 -0.27
N TYR A 161 11.62 1.44 -1.12
CA TYR A 161 12.94 0.91 -1.47
C TYR A 161 13.33 1.29 -2.89
N TYR A 162 14.63 1.50 -3.09
CA TYR A 162 15.20 1.51 -4.44
C TYR A 162 16.62 0.92 -4.47
N ARG A 163 17.01 0.36 -5.60
CA ARG A 163 18.35 -0.11 -5.91
C ARG A 163 18.68 0.27 -7.34
N PHE A 164 19.88 0.81 -7.59
CA PHE A 164 20.31 0.99 -8.98
C PHE A 164 20.74 -0.37 -9.55
N PRO A 165 20.51 -0.66 -10.84
CA PRO A 165 20.83 -1.97 -11.43
C PRO A 165 22.29 -2.40 -11.31
N THR A 166 23.21 -1.46 -11.14
CA THR A 166 24.65 -1.73 -10.97
C THR A 166 25.08 -1.87 -9.52
N GLU A 167 24.20 -1.58 -8.56
CA GLU A 167 24.52 -1.61 -7.13
C GLU A 167 24.15 -2.97 -6.53
N PRO A 168 24.99 -3.53 -5.63
CA PRO A 168 24.73 -4.84 -5.04
C PRO A 168 23.61 -4.83 -4.00
N ALA A 169 23.27 -3.66 -3.45
CA ALA A 169 22.24 -3.49 -2.43
C ALA A 169 21.48 -2.17 -2.64
N GLY A 170 20.21 -2.17 -2.25
CA GLY A 170 19.37 -0.98 -2.29
C GLY A 170 19.45 -0.12 -1.04
N LYS A 171 18.59 0.89 -1.02
CA LYS A 171 18.42 1.85 0.07
C LYS A 171 16.95 2.07 0.35
N ILE A 172 16.65 2.49 1.57
CA ILE A 172 15.31 2.96 1.92
C ILE A 172 15.23 4.44 1.59
N PHE A 173 14.39 4.79 0.60
CA PHE A 173 14.11 6.17 0.23
C PHE A 173 13.28 6.90 1.28
N SER A 174 12.28 6.22 1.83
CA SER A 174 11.41 6.76 2.88
C SER A 174 10.71 5.65 3.64
N ILE A 175 10.24 5.97 4.84
CA ILE A 175 9.31 5.14 5.61
C ILE A 175 8.08 5.98 5.92
N THR A 176 6.91 5.39 5.70
CA THR A 176 5.61 5.95 6.09
C THR A 176 5.08 5.18 7.29
N ARG A 177 5.01 5.80 8.46
CA ARG A 177 4.29 5.24 9.62
C ARG A 177 2.79 5.41 9.37
N LYS A 178 2.01 4.38 9.64
CA LYS A 178 0.55 4.42 9.41
C LYS A 178 -0.17 4.38 10.75
N ALA A 179 -0.72 5.51 11.15
CA ALA A 179 -1.54 5.60 12.36
C ALA A 179 -3.00 5.27 12.01
N PHE A 180 -3.52 4.21 12.63
CA PHE A 180 -4.89 3.75 12.40
C PHE A 180 -5.91 4.75 12.95
N PRO A 181 -7.00 5.02 12.21
CA PRO A 181 -8.05 5.91 12.69
C PRO A 181 -8.77 5.25 13.85
N ARG A 182 -8.94 5.98 14.96
CA ARG A 182 -9.65 5.52 16.15
C ARG A 182 -10.34 6.69 16.85
N VAL A 183 -11.47 6.42 17.48
CA VAL A 183 -12.16 7.37 18.35
C VAL A 183 -12.27 6.81 19.76
N THR A 184 -12.29 7.69 20.75
CA THR A 184 -12.45 7.32 22.17
C THR A 184 -13.85 7.72 22.59
N GLY A 185 -14.62 6.78 23.13
CA GLY A 185 -15.95 7.05 23.67
C GLY A 185 -15.89 7.99 24.87
N ASP A 186 -16.87 8.86 24.99
CA ASP A 186 -17.07 9.78 26.11
C ASP A 186 -18.28 9.38 26.99
N GLY A 187 -18.92 8.25 26.66
CA GLY A 187 -20.12 7.75 27.33
C GLY A 187 -21.41 8.51 27.01
N ARG A 188 -21.39 9.48 26.09
CA ARG A 188 -22.54 10.33 25.76
C ARG A 188 -22.80 10.42 24.27
N SER A 189 -21.75 10.60 23.47
CA SER A 189 -21.83 10.74 22.02
C SER A 189 -21.86 9.39 21.31
N THR A 190 -22.62 9.36 20.23
CA THR A 190 -22.65 8.24 19.27
C THR A 190 -21.35 8.17 18.46
N LEU A 191 -21.10 7.02 17.81
CA LEU A 191 -20.00 6.89 16.86
C LEU A 191 -20.07 7.96 15.74
N GLU A 192 -21.27 8.23 15.22
CA GLU A 192 -21.50 9.30 14.24
C GLU A 192 -21.03 10.66 14.75
N GLU A 193 -21.46 11.06 15.94
CA GLU A 193 -21.11 12.35 16.53
C GLU A 193 -19.60 12.46 16.78
N LEU A 194 -18.97 11.41 17.32
CA LEU A 194 -17.52 11.37 17.54
C LEU A 194 -16.73 11.51 16.23
N VAL A 195 -17.16 10.82 15.17
CA VAL A 195 -16.54 10.95 13.83
C VAL A 195 -16.75 12.34 13.25
N GLN A 196 -17.96 12.90 13.37
CA GLN A 196 -18.32 14.21 12.84
C GLN A 196 -17.58 15.36 13.54
N MET A 197 -17.34 15.23 14.86
CA MET A 197 -16.58 16.20 15.64
C MET A 197 -15.07 16.12 15.37
N HIS A 198 -14.57 14.96 14.92
CA HIS A 198 -13.14 14.79 14.66
C HIS A 198 -12.70 15.60 13.42
N PRO A 199 -11.66 16.46 13.52
CA PRO A 199 -11.25 17.37 12.44
C PRO A 199 -10.96 16.67 11.10
N ARG A 200 -10.40 15.46 11.18
CA ARG A 200 -10.01 14.62 10.05
C ARG A 200 -11.11 13.66 9.61
N PHE A 201 -11.74 12.96 10.56
CA PHE A 201 -12.60 11.81 10.21
C PHE A 201 -13.93 12.22 9.59
N ARG A 202 -14.42 13.43 9.93
CA ARG A 202 -15.59 14.03 9.28
C ARG A 202 -15.50 14.10 7.76
N ILE A 203 -14.29 14.23 7.19
CA ILE A 203 -14.07 14.27 5.74
C ILE A 203 -14.45 12.93 5.09
N GLN A 204 -14.25 11.83 5.82
CA GLN A 204 -14.48 10.46 5.36
C GLN A 204 -15.69 9.80 6.05
N ILE A 205 -16.61 10.60 6.61
CA ILE A 205 -17.75 10.12 7.40
C ILE A 205 -18.58 9.04 6.68
N LYS A 206 -18.77 9.18 5.36
CA LYS A 206 -19.51 8.20 4.54
C LYS A 206 -18.83 6.82 4.56
N VAL A 207 -17.49 6.79 4.46
CA VAL A 207 -16.71 5.55 4.49
C VAL A 207 -16.89 4.84 5.82
N PHE A 208 -16.82 5.57 6.94
CA PHE A 208 -17.00 4.99 8.27
C PHE A 208 -18.43 4.52 8.51
N LYS A 209 -19.43 5.25 8.01
CA LYS A 209 -20.84 4.86 8.11
C LYS A 209 -21.14 3.56 7.37
N GLU A 210 -20.62 3.42 6.15
CA GLU A 210 -20.78 2.21 5.33
C GLU A 210 -20.05 1.01 5.95
N ARG A 211 -18.92 1.24 6.61
CA ARG A 211 -18.15 0.19 7.29
C ARG A 211 -18.80 -0.28 8.60
N PHE A 212 -19.37 0.62 9.40
CA PHE A 212 -19.90 0.30 10.73
C PHE A 212 -21.39 0.63 10.91
N PRO A 213 -22.29 0.16 10.03
CA PRO A 213 -23.70 0.52 10.09
C PRO A 213 -24.37 0.12 11.41
N GLN A 214 -23.95 -1.01 12.00
CA GLN A 214 -24.52 -1.53 13.24
C GLN A 214 -24.10 -0.75 14.50
N PHE A 215 -22.96 -0.05 14.43
CA PHE A 215 -22.41 0.73 15.55
C PHE A 215 -22.64 2.24 15.38
N TRP A 216 -23.04 2.69 14.18
CA TRP A 216 -23.08 4.11 13.80
C TRP A 216 -23.81 5.01 14.79
N ASN A 217 -25.00 4.57 15.25
CA ASN A 217 -25.84 5.33 16.16
C ASN A 217 -25.68 4.88 17.64
N ARG A 218 -24.69 4.05 17.96
CA ARG A 218 -24.45 3.59 19.33
C ARG A 218 -23.56 4.58 20.08
N VAL A 219 -23.91 4.86 21.32
CA VAL A 219 -23.05 5.60 22.26
C VAL A 219 -21.90 4.70 22.67
N LEU A 220 -20.66 5.19 22.51
CA LEU A 220 -19.48 4.46 22.93
C LEU A 220 -19.23 4.69 24.43
N PRO A 221 -19.02 3.63 25.23
CA PRO A 221 -18.70 3.78 26.64
C PRO A 221 -17.46 4.65 26.86
N ASN A 222 -17.45 5.39 27.97
CA ASN A 222 -16.35 6.30 28.29
C ASN A 222 -15.01 5.56 28.37
N GLY A 223 -14.00 6.05 27.65
CA GLY A 223 -12.66 5.45 27.57
C GLY A 223 -12.54 4.25 26.63
N ASN A 224 -13.62 3.79 26.00
CA ASN A 224 -13.55 2.72 25.02
C ASN A 224 -12.97 3.23 23.69
N ILE A 225 -11.87 2.63 23.25
CA ILE A 225 -11.25 2.94 21.95
C ILE A 225 -11.91 2.10 20.87
N PHE A 226 -12.49 2.76 19.88
CA PHE A 226 -13.09 2.13 18.70
C PHE A 226 -12.21 2.40 17.48
N GLN A 227 -11.63 1.33 16.91
CA GLN A 227 -10.81 1.40 15.71
C GLN A 227 -11.68 1.49 14.47
N LEU A 228 -11.44 2.51 13.65
CA LEU A 228 -12.24 2.83 12.47
C LEU A 228 -11.73 2.17 11.18
N ALA A 229 -10.56 1.54 11.19
CA ALA A 229 -10.02 0.78 10.05
C ALA A 229 -9.00 -0.28 10.50
N GLU A 230 -9.04 -1.45 9.86
CA GLU A 230 -8.13 -2.57 10.13
C GLU A 230 -6.82 -2.49 9.34
N ALA A 231 -6.80 -1.72 8.24
CA ALA A 231 -5.67 -1.60 7.32
C ALA A 231 -5.21 -0.15 7.17
N GLY A 232 -3.90 0.05 7.02
CA GLY A 232 -3.25 1.36 6.93
C GLY A 232 -3.42 2.02 5.56
N ASN A 233 -4.65 2.30 5.18
CA ASN A 233 -4.96 2.93 3.90
C ASN A 233 -5.50 4.35 4.10
N HIS A 234 -4.93 5.31 3.39
CA HIS A 234 -5.24 6.72 3.51
C HIS A 234 -6.71 7.05 3.20
N CYS A 235 -7.23 6.48 2.11
CA CYS A 235 -8.63 6.66 1.73
C CYS A 235 -9.61 5.96 2.70
N GLN A 236 -9.10 5.24 3.69
CA GLN A 236 -9.87 4.53 4.72
C GLN A 236 -9.65 5.12 6.12
N GLY A 237 -8.94 6.24 6.23
CA GLY A 237 -8.80 7.04 7.45
C GLY A 237 -7.42 7.08 8.06
N ALA A 238 -6.52 6.19 7.63
CA ALA A 238 -5.16 6.13 8.17
C ALA A 238 -4.42 7.44 7.96
N LEU A 239 -3.76 7.92 9.00
CA LEU A 239 -2.83 9.04 8.92
C LEU A 239 -1.46 8.51 8.55
N PHE A 240 -0.83 9.17 7.57
CA PHE A 240 0.51 8.85 7.12
C PHE A 240 1.49 9.85 7.69
N LEU A 241 2.51 9.34 8.39
CA LEU A 241 3.52 10.12 9.07
C LEU A 241 4.90 9.74 8.54
N ASP A 242 5.81 10.70 8.53
CA ASP A 242 7.19 10.47 8.18
C ASP A 242 7.89 9.58 9.22
N GLY A 243 8.55 8.55 8.71
CA GLY A 243 9.24 7.53 9.47
C GLY A 243 10.75 7.55 9.33
N LYS A 244 11.36 8.66 8.91
CA LYS A 244 12.80 8.74 8.63
C LYS A 244 13.67 8.22 9.79
N ASP A 245 13.27 8.45 11.04
CA ASP A 245 14.04 8.04 12.22
C ASP A 245 14.02 6.51 12.49
N TRP A 246 13.25 5.76 11.69
CA TRP A 246 13.22 4.30 11.70
C TRP A 246 14.18 3.70 10.67
N ILE A 247 14.76 4.51 9.77
CA ILE A 247 15.73 4.03 8.79
C ILE A 247 17.05 3.77 9.49
N THR A 248 17.52 2.53 9.41
CA THR A 248 18.79 2.07 9.97
C THR A 248 19.50 1.16 8.97
N PRO A 249 20.84 1.05 9.03
CA PRO A 249 21.59 0.11 8.18
C PRO A 249 21.14 -1.36 8.36
N GLU A 250 20.71 -1.73 9.56
CA GLU A 250 20.19 -3.06 9.87
C GLU A 250 18.88 -3.31 9.13
N LEU A 251 17.93 -2.37 9.16
CA LEU A 251 16.68 -2.48 8.43
C LEU A 251 16.90 -2.48 6.92
N GLU A 252 17.79 -1.63 6.40
CA GLU A 252 18.15 -1.65 4.97
C GLU A 252 18.67 -3.02 4.53
N ARG A 253 19.54 -3.65 5.34
CA ARG A 253 20.06 -4.99 5.08
C ARG A 253 18.96 -6.04 5.07
N SER A 254 18.05 -6.03 6.03
CA SER A 254 16.96 -7.01 6.09
C SER A 254 15.95 -6.85 4.96
N ILE A 255 15.68 -5.61 4.52
CA ILE A 255 14.86 -5.38 3.31
C ILE A 255 15.59 -5.88 2.06
N GLU A 256 16.90 -5.66 1.94
CA GLU A 256 17.69 -6.23 0.85
C GLU A 256 17.67 -7.77 0.87
N GLU A 257 17.83 -8.41 2.03
CA GLU A 257 17.72 -9.86 2.20
C GLU A 257 16.34 -10.38 1.78
N ALA A 258 15.27 -9.73 2.21
CA ALA A 258 13.91 -10.07 1.82
C ALA A 258 13.68 -9.95 0.30
N THR A 259 14.41 -9.04 -0.35
CA THR A 259 14.26 -8.70 -1.78
C THR A 259 15.18 -9.51 -2.68
N ARG A 260 16.31 -10.02 -2.16
CA ARG A 260 17.36 -10.67 -2.94
C ARG A 260 16.88 -11.77 -3.89
N PRO A 261 15.91 -12.65 -3.53
CA PRO A 261 15.40 -13.66 -4.45
C PRO A 261 14.57 -13.07 -5.61
N PHE A 262 14.11 -11.83 -5.48
CA PHE A 262 13.36 -11.13 -6.51
C PHE A 262 14.32 -10.52 -7.53
N GLU A 263 14.69 -11.33 -8.52
CA GLU A 263 15.48 -10.89 -9.66
C GLU A 263 14.82 -9.70 -10.38
N ASP A 264 15.65 -8.71 -10.73
CA ASP A 264 15.22 -7.52 -11.47
C ASP A 264 14.09 -6.70 -10.81
N PHE A 265 14.08 -6.65 -9.48
CA PHE A 265 13.33 -5.66 -8.71
C PHE A 265 14.25 -4.56 -8.16
N TYR A 266 13.89 -3.30 -8.41
CA TYR A 266 14.75 -2.14 -8.17
C TYR A 266 14.02 -0.95 -7.57
N PHE A 267 12.70 -0.87 -7.61
CA PHE A 267 11.97 0.31 -7.17
C PHE A 267 10.54 -0.03 -6.74
N GLY A 268 10.19 0.28 -5.49
CA GLY A 268 8.81 0.09 -5.04
C GLY A 268 8.63 0.26 -3.54
N ARG A 269 7.42 -0.03 -3.07
CA ARG A 269 7.04 0.12 -1.66
C ARG A 269 6.58 -1.20 -1.07
N TYR A 270 7.27 -1.63 -0.01
CA TYR A 270 6.84 -2.70 0.87
C TYR A 270 5.83 -2.14 1.85
N ASP A 271 4.67 -2.77 1.98
CA ASP A 271 3.80 -2.57 3.14
C ASP A 271 4.05 -3.73 4.10
N ILE A 272 4.38 -3.39 5.35
CA ILE A 272 4.78 -4.33 6.40
C ILE A 272 3.92 -4.18 7.65
N ARG A 273 3.79 -5.28 8.39
CA ARG A 273 3.20 -5.37 9.73
C ARG A 273 4.25 -5.81 10.74
N PHE A 274 4.21 -5.26 11.95
CA PHE A 274 5.20 -5.55 13.00
C PHE A 274 4.66 -5.14 14.39
N SER A 275 5.38 -5.54 15.44
CA SER A 275 4.94 -5.33 16.83
C SER A 275 5.83 -4.40 17.67
N SER A 276 7.11 -4.22 17.31
CA SER A 276 8.03 -3.28 17.99
C SER A 276 8.81 -2.44 16.98
N VAL A 277 8.83 -1.13 17.21
CA VAL A 277 9.62 -0.18 16.40
C VAL A 277 11.12 -0.45 16.57
N GLU A 278 11.54 -0.82 17.78
CA GLU A 278 12.93 -1.13 18.12
C GLU A 278 13.39 -2.41 17.39
N GLU A 279 12.56 -3.45 17.38
CA GLU A 279 12.86 -4.66 16.60
C GLU A 279 12.92 -4.35 15.11
N LEU A 280 11.97 -3.59 14.58
CA LEU A 280 11.98 -3.16 13.17
C LEU A 280 13.27 -2.41 12.84
N LYS A 281 13.68 -1.44 13.67
CA LYS A 281 14.93 -0.71 13.51
C LYS A 281 16.17 -1.60 13.60
N SER A 282 16.08 -2.76 14.24
CA SER A 282 17.15 -3.78 14.23
C SER A 282 17.06 -4.77 13.06
N GLY A 283 16.15 -4.54 12.10
CA GLY A 283 15.91 -5.42 10.94
C GLY A 283 15.09 -6.67 11.26
N LYS A 284 14.34 -6.69 12.37
CA LYS A 284 13.66 -7.88 12.90
C LYS A 284 12.16 -7.65 13.10
N GLY A 285 11.42 -8.73 13.37
CA GLY A 285 10.06 -8.65 13.90
C GLY A 285 9.01 -8.09 12.94
N PHE A 286 9.27 -8.08 11.63
CA PHE A 286 8.33 -7.60 10.62
C PHE A 286 7.95 -8.68 9.61
N LYS A 287 6.76 -8.51 9.02
CA LYS A 287 6.25 -9.33 7.91
C LYS A 287 5.74 -8.45 6.78
N ILE A 288 6.12 -8.79 5.56
CA ILE A 288 5.68 -8.16 4.32
C ILE A 288 4.29 -8.68 3.99
N ILE A 289 3.36 -7.74 3.79
CA ILE A 289 1.97 -8.03 3.44
C ILE A 289 1.66 -7.68 1.98
N GLU A 290 2.41 -6.73 1.40
CA GLU A 290 2.28 -6.28 0.01
C GLU A 290 3.59 -5.64 -0.46
N LEU A 291 3.86 -5.76 -1.76
CA LEU A 291 4.94 -5.05 -2.44
C LEU A 291 4.37 -4.43 -3.71
N ASN A 292 4.50 -3.11 -3.84
CA ASN A 292 4.02 -2.34 -4.98
C ASN A 292 5.18 -1.97 -5.90
N GLY A 293 4.95 -1.96 -7.22
CA GLY A 293 5.96 -1.64 -8.23
C GLY A 293 6.14 -0.15 -8.48
N ILE A 294 6.34 0.23 -9.74
CA ILE A 294 6.64 1.63 -10.16
C ILE A 294 5.51 2.63 -9.91
N THR A 295 4.30 2.16 -9.63
CA THR A 295 3.15 2.99 -9.20
C THR A 295 3.21 3.39 -7.73
N SER A 296 4.21 2.91 -7.00
CA SER A 296 4.45 3.30 -5.61
C SER A 296 4.66 4.81 -5.51
N GLU A 297 4.01 5.40 -4.51
CA GLU A 297 4.25 6.77 -4.08
C GLU A 297 4.86 6.76 -2.67
N SER A 298 5.80 7.66 -2.43
CA SER A 298 6.40 7.94 -1.13
C SER A 298 5.36 8.62 -0.24
N THR A 299 4.53 7.80 0.40
CA THR A 299 3.34 8.24 1.14
C THR A 299 3.63 9.04 2.41
N ASN A 300 4.89 9.12 2.84
CA ASN A 300 5.30 10.03 3.92
C ASN A 300 5.13 11.51 3.54
N LEU A 301 5.02 11.83 2.24
CA LEU A 301 4.68 13.19 1.78
C LEU A 301 3.33 13.68 2.31
N TYR A 302 2.46 12.77 2.77
CA TYR A 302 1.15 13.10 3.33
C TYR A 302 1.23 13.52 4.81
N ASP A 303 2.42 13.49 5.43
CA ASP A 303 2.61 13.96 6.80
C ASP A 303 2.17 15.44 6.93
N PRO A 304 1.17 15.75 7.78
CA PRO A 304 0.64 17.11 7.92
C PRO A 304 1.69 18.10 8.44
N ARG A 305 2.81 17.63 9.00
CA ARG A 305 3.92 18.45 9.47
C ARG A 305 4.79 18.98 8.32
N PHE A 306 4.72 18.38 7.13
CA PHE A 306 5.54 18.81 5.99
C PHE A 306 4.96 20.03 5.28
N SER A 307 5.85 20.98 4.99
CA SER A 307 5.58 22.10 4.10
C SER A 307 5.42 21.65 2.66
N PHE A 308 4.79 22.50 1.85
CA PHE A 308 4.64 22.27 0.40
C PHE A 308 5.99 21.94 -0.27
N ARG A 309 7.06 22.66 0.08
CA ARG A 309 8.39 22.46 -0.52
C ARG A 309 8.97 21.08 -0.22
N GLU A 310 8.83 20.60 1.01
CA GLU A 310 9.32 19.28 1.42
C GLU A 310 8.61 18.16 0.67
N ARG A 311 7.28 18.25 0.53
CA ARG A 311 6.47 17.26 -0.20
C ARG A 311 6.87 17.14 -1.66
N TYR A 312 7.03 18.28 -2.35
CA TYR A 312 7.46 18.26 -3.74
C TYR A 312 8.93 17.86 -3.90
N ALA A 313 9.81 18.15 -2.94
CA ALA A 313 11.19 17.66 -2.96
C ALA A 313 11.22 16.12 -2.97
N ILE A 314 10.38 15.46 -2.17
CA ILE A 314 10.21 14.00 -2.16
C ILE A 314 9.75 13.51 -3.54
N LEU A 315 8.68 14.11 -4.08
CA LEU A 315 8.12 13.71 -5.37
C LEU A 315 9.11 13.89 -6.53
N PHE A 316 9.75 15.05 -6.63
CA PHE A 316 10.77 15.31 -7.67
C PHE A 316 11.91 14.30 -7.59
N LYS A 317 12.37 13.97 -6.37
CA LYS A 317 13.43 13.00 -6.15
C LYS A 317 13.00 11.57 -6.50
N GLN A 318 11.81 11.16 -6.10
CA GLN A 318 11.24 9.85 -6.42
C GLN A 318 11.20 9.63 -7.95
N TRP A 319 10.66 10.60 -8.70
CA TRP A 319 10.60 10.53 -10.16
C TRP A 319 11.98 10.55 -10.81
N GLN A 320 12.92 11.32 -10.27
CA GLN A 320 14.32 11.30 -10.73
C GLN A 320 14.95 9.91 -10.58
N LEU A 321 14.75 9.25 -9.44
CA LEU A 321 15.23 7.91 -9.16
C LEU A 321 14.60 6.90 -10.12
N LEU A 322 13.28 6.89 -10.26
CA LEU A 322 12.55 5.99 -11.14
C LEU A 322 13.05 6.06 -12.60
N PHE A 323 13.16 7.28 -13.13
CA PHE A 323 13.68 7.47 -14.49
C PHE A 323 15.16 7.10 -14.63
N LYS A 324 15.98 7.32 -13.59
CA LYS A 324 17.39 6.92 -13.61
C LYS A 324 17.52 5.40 -13.64
N ILE A 325 16.82 4.69 -12.76
CA ILE A 325 16.77 3.23 -12.72
C ILE A 325 16.27 2.68 -14.06
N GLY A 326 15.16 3.21 -14.60
CA GLY A 326 14.63 2.78 -15.89
C GLY A 326 15.57 3.04 -17.09
N ARG A 327 16.51 3.99 -17.00
CA ARG A 327 17.55 4.21 -18.02
C ARG A 327 18.74 3.25 -17.89
N GLU A 328 19.10 2.89 -16.68
CA GLU A 328 20.23 2.00 -16.36
C GLU A 328 19.84 0.53 -16.47
N SER A 329 18.56 0.22 -16.27
CA SER A 329 18.00 -1.12 -16.36
C SER A 329 18.04 -1.66 -17.80
N LYS A 330 18.22 -2.98 -17.91
CA LYS A 330 18.10 -3.74 -19.17
C LYS A 330 16.65 -4.08 -19.53
N GLY A 331 15.68 -3.64 -18.73
CA GLY A 331 14.26 -3.87 -18.93
C GLY A 331 13.72 -3.31 -20.25
N LYS A 332 12.63 -3.90 -20.73
CA LYS A 332 11.92 -3.40 -21.90
C LYS A 332 11.19 -2.11 -21.56
N LYS A 333 11.51 -1.04 -22.28
CA LYS A 333 10.72 0.19 -22.27
C LYS A 333 9.39 -0.04 -23.00
N ALA A 334 8.38 0.70 -22.61
CA ALA A 334 7.05 0.59 -23.21
C ALA A 334 6.73 1.75 -24.15
N GLY A 335 6.08 1.43 -25.27
CA GLY A 335 5.37 2.43 -26.07
C GLY A 335 4.06 2.86 -25.40
N LEU A 336 3.41 3.90 -25.94
CA LEU A 336 2.13 4.37 -25.41
C LEU A 336 1.02 3.32 -25.55
N PHE A 337 0.99 2.59 -26.68
CA PHE A 337 -0.07 1.61 -26.95
C PHE A 337 -0.11 0.44 -25.95
N PRO A 338 1.01 -0.25 -25.61
CA PRO A 338 1.03 -1.27 -24.55
C PRO A 338 0.55 -0.74 -23.19
N ILE A 339 0.93 0.48 -22.83
CA ILE A 339 0.50 1.12 -21.58
C ILE A 339 -1.01 1.34 -21.58
N LEU A 340 -1.54 1.98 -22.63
CA LEU A 340 -2.98 2.25 -22.75
C LEU A 340 -3.80 0.97 -22.81
N ARG A 341 -3.31 -0.06 -23.50
CA ARG A 341 -3.95 -1.37 -23.58
C ARG A 341 -4.06 -2.01 -22.21
N ALA A 342 -2.96 -2.07 -21.44
CA ALA A 342 -2.97 -2.64 -20.09
C ALA A 342 -3.93 -1.89 -19.15
N LEU A 343 -3.97 -0.56 -19.22
CA LEU A 343 -4.93 0.25 -18.46
C LEU A 343 -6.37 -0.03 -18.88
N TRP A 344 -6.63 -0.13 -20.19
CA TRP A 344 -7.97 -0.41 -20.71
C TRP A 344 -8.47 -1.80 -20.30
N GLU A 345 -7.65 -2.84 -20.46
CA GLU A 345 -7.99 -4.21 -20.05
C GLU A 345 -8.26 -4.29 -18.54
N PHE A 346 -7.52 -3.54 -17.71
CA PHE A 346 -7.72 -3.53 -16.27
C PHE A 346 -8.98 -2.77 -15.83
N TYR A 347 -9.26 -1.58 -16.40
CA TYR A 347 -10.36 -0.73 -15.93
C TYR A 347 -11.68 -0.89 -16.70
N LYS A 348 -11.66 -1.37 -17.94
CA LYS A 348 -12.87 -1.54 -18.78
C LYS A 348 -13.33 -2.99 -18.92
N GLY A 349 -12.67 -3.94 -18.27
CA GLY A 349 -13.14 -5.32 -18.21
C GLY A 349 -14.32 -5.50 -17.26
N ASP A 350 -14.94 -6.69 -17.28
CA ASP A 350 -16.09 -7.06 -16.45
C ASP A 350 -15.71 -7.35 -14.98
N ARG A 351 -14.65 -6.72 -14.47
CA ARG A 351 -14.13 -6.94 -13.12
C ARG A 351 -15.06 -6.30 -12.09
N LYS A 352 -15.59 -7.12 -11.19
CA LYS A 352 -16.38 -6.72 -10.03
C LYS A 352 -15.53 -6.87 -8.77
N VAL A 353 -15.18 -5.76 -8.15
CA VAL A 353 -14.45 -5.67 -6.88
C VAL A 353 -15.10 -4.57 -6.03
N PRO A 354 -15.38 -4.78 -4.73
CA PRO A 354 -15.91 -3.73 -3.87
C PRO A 354 -14.91 -2.58 -3.68
N ASP A 355 -15.40 -1.35 -3.65
CA ASP A 355 -14.56 -0.18 -3.37
C ASP A 355 -14.10 -0.11 -1.91
N LEU A 356 -14.91 -0.62 -0.98
CA LEU A 356 -14.62 -0.61 0.46
C LEU A 356 -13.67 -1.75 0.86
N SER A 357 -12.87 -1.50 1.89
CA SER A 357 -12.14 -2.52 2.67
C SER A 357 -12.75 -2.64 4.07
N ASN A 358 -13.01 -3.86 4.55
CA ASN A 358 -13.71 -4.11 5.82
C ASN A 358 -13.16 -5.32 6.58
#